data_AF-A0ABD4AWL4-F1
#
_entry.id   AF-A0ABD4AWL4-F1
#
_cell.length_a   1.000
_cell.length_b   1.000
_cell.length_c   1.000
_cell.angle_alpha   90.00
_cell.angle_beta   90.00
_cell.angle_gamma   90.00
#
_symmetry.space_group_name_H-M   'P 1'
#
loop_
_entity.id
_entity.type
_entity.pdbx_description
1 polymer ?
#
loop_
_entity_poly.entity_id
_entity_poly.type
_entity_poly.pdbx_seq_one_letter_code
_entity_poly.pdbx_strand_id
1 'polypeptide(L)'
;MDYSITQAIENHQFVPVDEWPTLEQMADGFAEHKYPRTSVLAGVREVFRFDNGWLIEHHFVDENTLSWKLLEGEGAGASGTHTYEAMEIRPGVVFVEFFKDGFDESVTLVWKLESGNLFAAVSGFVDRNGEKRTTTAYQTATVDGKPGDAPIRQSSSLVGKRVLYRYSSDDWYEHVYFGREVMAWHCVNGAEVGVADVEKCAYFDVAPDLHILFWTETIMPVESIVVIDLQRMRSTGRFFCWDPKPNRMVHLTFGSKATVLNDTAYPTTFAE
;
A
#
# COMPACT_ATOMS: atom_id res chain seq x y z
N MET A 1 -6.81 3.07 -33.18
CA MET A 1 -8.13 3.36 -32.60
C MET A 1 -7.84 3.96 -31.25
N ASP A 2 -8.22 5.21 -31.03
CA ASP A 2 -8.06 5.83 -29.71
C ASP A 2 -9.09 5.19 -28.79
N TYR A 3 -8.63 4.41 -27.81
CA TYR A 3 -9.49 3.85 -26.79
C TYR A 3 -10.03 4.99 -25.92
N SER A 4 -11.34 5.23 -25.99
CA SER A 4 -12.02 6.22 -25.15
C SER A 4 -12.53 5.52 -23.89
N ILE A 5 -11.81 5.71 -22.79
CA ILE A 5 -12.21 5.21 -21.46
C ILE A 5 -13.63 5.67 -21.09
N THR A 6 -14.03 6.87 -21.51
CA THR A 6 -15.38 7.42 -21.27
C THR A 6 -16.45 6.58 -21.96
N GLN A 7 -16.24 6.22 -23.23
CA GLN A 7 -17.19 5.39 -23.96
C GLN A 7 -17.21 3.95 -23.44
N ALA A 8 -16.07 3.44 -22.97
CA ALA A 8 -16.00 2.11 -22.35
C ALA A 8 -16.86 2.07 -21.08
N ILE A 9 -16.66 3.02 -20.16
CA ILE A 9 -17.37 3.10 -18.88
C ILE A 9 -18.90 3.17 -19.08
N GLU A 10 -19.38 3.92 -20.08
CA GLU A 10 -20.82 4.02 -20.39
C GLU A 10 -21.47 2.67 -20.74
N ASN A 11 -20.68 1.68 -21.17
CA ASN A 11 -21.13 0.36 -21.57
C ASN A 11 -20.73 -0.75 -20.58
N HIS A 12 -20.05 -0.43 -19.48
CA HIS A 12 -19.71 -1.42 -18.46
C HIS A 12 -20.99 -2.00 -17.86
N GLN A 13 -21.05 -3.33 -17.80
CA GLN A 13 -22.13 -4.04 -17.11
C GLN A 13 -21.68 -4.41 -15.70
N PHE A 14 -22.66 -4.59 -14.82
CA PHE A 14 -22.40 -5.14 -13.50
C PHE A 14 -21.80 -6.54 -13.63
N VAL A 15 -20.67 -6.78 -12.95
CA VAL A 15 -19.97 -8.06 -12.92
C VAL A 15 -20.28 -8.77 -11.59
N PRO A 16 -21.04 -9.88 -11.60
CA PRO A 16 -21.29 -10.69 -10.40
C PRO A 16 -20.00 -11.22 -9.77
N VAL A 17 -19.97 -11.35 -8.44
CA VAL A 17 -18.79 -11.79 -7.68
C VAL A 17 -18.25 -13.15 -8.13
N ASP A 18 -19.12 -14.06 -8.56
CA ASP A 18 -18.73 -15.39 -9.06
C ASP A 18 -18.06 -15.36 -10.44
N GLU A 19 -18.07 -14.22 -11.12
CA GLU A 19 -17.40 -13.97 -12.40
C GLU A 19 -16.09 -13.17 -12.23
N TRP A 20 -15.71 -12.77 -11.02
CA TRP A 20 -14.47 -12.02 -10.79
C TRP A 20 -13.24 -12.87 -11.16
N PRO A 21 -12.21 -12.28 -11.80
CA PRO A 21 -11.01 -13.02 -12.19
C PRO A 21 -10.15 -13.39 -10.98
N THR A 22 -9.13 -14.22 -11.23
CA THR A 22 -8.15 -14.57 -10.19
C THR A 22 -7.19 -13.42 -9.89
N LEU A 23 -6.62 -13.41 -8.69
CA LEU A 23 -5.66 -12.36 -8.31
C LEU A 23 -4.35 -12.45 -9.12
N GLU A 24 -4.01 -13.64 -9.62
CA GLU A 24 -2.90 -13.81 -10.57
C GLU A 24 -3.12 -13.03 -11.87
N GLN A 25 -4.34 -13.12 -12.42
CA GLN A 25 -4.69 -12.43 -13.67
C GLN A 25 -4.70 -10.92 -13.47
N MET A 26 -5.16 -10.44 -12.31
CA MET A 26 -5.09 -9.03 -11.94
C MET A 26 -3.65 -8.54 -11.77
N ALA A 27 -2.77 -9.36 -11.20
CA ALA A 27 -1.39 -8.96 -10.91
C ALA A 27 -0.48 -8.75 -12.13
N ASP A 28 -0.87 -9.24 -13.31
CA ASP A 28 -0.07 -9.09 -14.52
C ASP A 28 -0.01 -7.61 -14.96
N GLY A 29 1.13 -7.16 -15.49
CA GLY A 29 1.29 -5.76 -15.96
C GLY A 29 1.54 -4.68 -14.89
N PHE A 30 1.26 -4.93 -13.60
CA PHE A 30 1.41 -3.94 -12.51
C PHE A 30 2.85 -3.47 -12.25
N ALA A 31 3.83 -4.08 -12.91
CA ALA A 31 5.24 -3.67 -12.86
C ALA A 31 5.56 -2.47 -13.79
N GLU A 32 4.73 -2.16 -14.80
CA GLU A 32 5.06 -1.22 -15.88
C GLU A 32 5.43 0.18 -15.37
N HIS A 33 4.73 0.67 -14.35
CA HIS A 33 4.93 2.00 -13.80
C HIS A 33 5.59 2.00 -12.41
N LYS A 34 6.29 0.93 -12.05
CA LYS A 34 7.09 0.88 -10.82
C LYS A 34 8.08 2.03 -10.71
N TYR A 35 8.35 2.44 -9.48
CA TYR A 35 9.50 3.28 -9.20
C TYR A 35 10.79 2.49 -9.45
N PRO A 36 11.87 3.17 -9.87
CA PRO A 36 13.18 2.53 -9.87
C PRO A 36 13.57 2.13 -8.45
N ARG A 37 14.26 0.99 -8.34
CA ARG A 37 14.88 0.57 -7.09
C ARG A 37 15.94 1.58 -6.67
N THR A 38 16.10 1.80 -5.37
CA THR A 38 17.15 2.64 -4.79
C THR A 38 18.10 1.81 -3.93
N SER A 39 19.38 2.18 -3.94
CA SER A 39 20.42 1.64 -3.06
C SER A 39 20.75 2.57 -1.89
N VAL A 40 19.96 3.63 -1.66
CA VAL A 40 20.21 4.62 -0.59
C VAL A 40 20.28 4.01 0.81
N LEU A 41 19.71 2.82 1.00
CA LEU A 41 19.75 2.08 2.25
C LEU A 41 20.91 1.08 2.34
N ALA A 42 21.65 0.80 1.27
CA ALA A 42 22.72 -0.19 1.31
C ALA A 42 23.81 0.20 2.33
N GLY A 43 24.13 -0.72 3.23
CA GLY A 43 25.04 -0.51 4.36
C GLY A 43 24.44 0.26 5.55
N VAL A 44 23.17 0.66 5.49
CA VAL A 44 22.52 1.39 6.60
C VAL A 44 22.14 0.41 7.71
N ARG A 45 22.53 0.75 8.93
CA ARG A 45 22.19 0.03 10.16
C ARG A 45 21.59 1.00 11.15
N GLU A 46 20.33 0.78 11.51
CA GLU A 46 19.58 1.68 12.38
C GLU A 46 18.72 0.89 13.35
N VAL A 47 18.43 1.48 14.51
CA VAL A 47 17.54 0.88 15.51
C VAL A 47 16.22 1.65 15.50
N PHE A 48 15.12 0.96 15.26
CA PHE A 48 13.78 1.56 15.23
C PHE A 48 13.08 1.35 16.57
N ARG A 49 12.67 2.44 17.20
CA ARG A 49 11.88 2.46 18.43
C ARG A 49 10.41 2.67 18.08
N PHE A 50 9.62 1.61 18.21
CA PHE A 50 8.20 1.61 17.93
C PHE A 50 7.39 2.11 19.13
N ASP A 51 6.27 2.77 18.85
CA ASP A 51 5.43 3.35 19.91
C ASP A 51 4.76 2.29 20.81
N ASN A 52 4.71 1.03 20.36
CA ASN A 52 4.28 -0.11 21.19
C ASN A 52 5.39 -0.65 22.12
N GLY A 53 6.56 -0.03 22.15
CA GLY A 53 7.70 -0.40 23.00
C GLY A 53 8.67 -1.40 22.36
N TRP A 54 8.45 -1.82 21.11
CA TRP A 54 9.44 -2.65 20.41
C TRP A 54 10.68 -1.84 20.02
N LEU A 55 11.83 -2.50 20.10
CA LEU A 55 13.11 -1.98 19.63
C LEU A 55 13.68 -2.96 18.62
N ILE A 56 13.75 -2.57 17.34
CA ILE A 56 14.15 -3.47 16.26
C ILE A 56 15.32 -2.87 15.49
N GLU A 57 16.46 -3.55 15.55
CA GLU A 57 17.59 -3.24 14.68
C GLU A 57 17.30 -3.72 13.26
N HIS A 58 17.48 -2.83 12.29
CA HIS A 58 17.45 -3.15 10.86
C HIS A 58 18.83 -2.82 10.27
N HIS A 59 19.41 -3.80 9.58
CA HIS A 59 20.65 -3.66 8.85
C HIS A 59 20.43 -4.08 7.41
N PHE A 60 20.31 -3.07 6.54
CA PHE A 60 20.27 -3.18 5.10
C PHE A 60 21.70 -3.45 4.62
N VAL A 61 22.05 -4.74 4.51
CA VAL A 61 23.43 -5.21 4.28
C VAL A 61 23.97 -4.69 2.94
N ASP A 62 23.14 -4.76 1.91
CA ASP A 62 23.41 -4.33 0.54
C ASP A 62 22.11 -3.85 -0.11
N GLU A 63 22.06 -3.76 -1.44
CA GLU A 63 20.92 -3.22 -2.20
C GLU A 63 19.63 -4.05 -2.12
N ASN A 64 19.71 -5.32 -1.69
CA ASN A 64 18.55 -6.21 -1.67
C ASN A 64 18.49 -7.12 -0.44
N THR A 65 19.49 -7.13 0.44
CA THR A 65 19.53 -7.97 1.63
C THR A 65 19.32 -7.14 2.89
N LEU A 66 18.28 -7.48 3.65
CA LEU A 66 17.96 -6.86 4.94
C LEU A 66 18.06 -7.93 6.02
N SER A 67 18.78 -7.61 7.09
CA SER A 67 18.74 -8.37 8.35
C SER A 67 18.06 -7.54 9.43
N TRP A 68 17.27 -8.19 10.27
CA TRP A 68 16.59 -7.54 11.39
C TRP A 68 16.79 -8.34 12.68
N LYS A 69 16.76 -7.65 13.82
CA LYS A 69 16.79 -8.27 15.15
C LYS A 69 15.91 -7.48 16.12
N LEU A 70 14.95 -8.18 16.73
CA LEU A 70 14.13 -7.63 17.80
C LEU A 70 14.96 -7.62 19.10
N LEU A 71 15.34 -6.43 19.55
CA LEU A 71 16.15 -6.20 20.75
C LEU A 71 15.30 -6.15 22.02
N GLU A 72 14.16 -5.48 21.96
CA GLU A 72 13.20 -5.33 23.06
C GLU A 72 11.77 -5.52 22.53
N GLY A 73 10.89 -6.10 23.35
CA GLY A 73 9.51 -6.39 22.97
C GLY A 73 9.12 -7.86 23.14
N GLU A 74 7.88 -8.18 22.79
CA GLU A 74 7.40 -9.56 22.73
C GLU A 74 8.13 -10.33 21.63
N GLY A 75 8.82 -11.42 21.99
CA GLY A 75 9.67 -12.18 21.05
C GLY A 75 11.11 -11.68 20.95
N ALA A 76 11.57 -10.83 21.87
CA ALA A 76 12.96 -10.35 21.91
C ALA A 76 13.99 -11.47 21.72
N GLY A 77 15.01 -11.20 20.90
CA GLY A 77 15.98 -12.17 20.42
C GLY A 77 15.66 -12.76 19.04
N ALA A 78 14.41 -12.65 18.57
CA ALA A 78 14.06 -13.04 17.21
C ALA A 78 14.84 -12.21 16.18
N SER A 79 15.27 -12.86 15.10
CA SER A 79 16.00 -12.22 14.00
C SER A 79 15.76 -12.96 12.70
N GLY A 80 16.03 -12.29 11.58
CA GLY A 80 15.90 -12.86 10.25
C GLY A 80 16.77 -12.14 9.23
N THR A 81 16.93 -12.75 8.06
CA THR A 81 17.57 -12.13 6.90
C THR A 81 16.75 -12.46 5.68
N HIS A 82 16.34 -11.44 4.94
CA HIS A 82 15.38 -11.55 3.84
C HIS A 82 15.79 -10.63 2.69
N THR A 83 15.26 -10.95 1.50
CA THR A 83 15.32 -10.01 0.38
C THR A 83 14.33 -8.87 0.58
N TYR A 84 14.75 -7.64 0.30
CA TYR A 84 13.90 -6.46 0.31
C TYR A 84 13.95 -5.72 -1.03
N GLU A 85 12.94 -4.89 -1.26
CA GLU A 85 12.95 -3.88 -2.31
C GLU A 85 12.74 -2.51 -1.67
N ALA A 86 13.50 -1.51 -2.12
CA ALA A 86 13.31 -0.12 -1.71
C ALA A 86 13.15 0.82 -2.90
N MET A 87 12.31 1.82 -2.73
CA MET A 87 12.08 2.90 -3.70
C MET A 87 12.15 4.24 -2.99
N GLU A 88 12.90 5.19 -3.56
CA GLU A 88 12.89 6.57 -3.07
C GLU A 88 11.72 7.34 -3.71
N ILE A 89 10.68 7.60 -2.92
CA ILE A 89 9.40 8.16 -3.38
C ILE A 89 9.54 9.66 -3.64
N ARG A 90 10.20 10.32 -2.68
CA ARG A 90 10.67 11.70 -2.69
C ARG A 90 12.07 11.72 -2.06
N PRO A 91 12.90 12.74 -2.31
CA PRO A 91 14.20 12.88 -1.64
C PRO A 91 14.07 12.68 -0.13
N GLY A 92 14.78 11.69 0.42
CA GLY A 92 14.76 11.38 1.84
C GLY A 92 13.50 10.68 2.37
N VAL A 93 12.58 10.23 1.50
CA VAL A 93 11.41 9.41 1.86
C VAL A 93 11.44 8.11 1.07
N VAL A 94 11.62 7.00 1.77
CA VAL A 94 11.77 5.67 1.17
C VAL A 94 10.59 4.78 1.50
N PHE A 95 10.12 4.03 0.49
CA PHE A 95 9.25 2.88 0.64
C PHE A 95 10.15 1.64 0.67
N VAL A 96 9.94 0.75 1.64
CA VAL A 96 10.63 -0.54 1.75
C VAL A 96 9.59 -1.62 1.86
N GLU A 97 9.75 -2.71 1.10
CA GLU A 97 8.91 -3.90 1.19
C GLU A 97 9.79 -5.14 1.29
N PHE A 98 9.46 -6.04 2.21
CA PHE A 98 10.10 -7.35 2.31
C PHE A 98 9.15 -8.38 2.91
N PHE A 99 9.39 -9.65 2.58
CA PHE A 99 8.66 -10.78 3.15
C PHE A 99 9.55 -11.54 4.13
N LYS A 100 9.03 -11.81 5.32
CA LYS A 100 9.73 -12.58 6.36
C LYS A 100 9.42 -14.05 6.20
N ASP A 101 10.19 -14.73 5.34
CA ASP A 101 10.13 -16.18 5.19
C ASP A 101 10.24 -16.88 6.56
N GLY A 102 9.29 -17.77 6.87
CA GLY A 102 9.19 -18.47 8.15
C GLY A 102 8.27 -17.81 9.19
N PHE A 103 7.86 -16.55 8.97
CA PHE A 103 6.83 -15.86 9.75
C PHE A 103 5.51 -15.68 8.98
N ASP A 104 5.53 -15.88 7.66
CA ASP A 104 4.41 -15.58 6.76
C ASP A 104 3.93 -14.12 6.86
N GLU A 105 4.89 -13.20 7.03
CA GLU A 105 4.64 -11.78 7.22
C GLU A 105 5.23 -10.91 6.09
N SER A 106 4.40 -10.08 5.45
CA SER A 106 4.86 -8.97 4.60
C SER A 106 5.04 -7.72 5.46
N VAL A 107 6.17 -7.04 5.29
CA VAL A 107 6.51 -5.82 6.04
C VAL A 107 6.76 -4.69 5.08
N THR A 108 5.94 -3.64 5.22
CA THR A 108 6.09 -2.38 4.49
C THR A 108 6.58 -1.30 5.44
N LEU A 109 7.64 -0.56 5.08
CA LEU A 109 8.09 0.64 5.80
C LEU A 109 7.97 1.86 4.88
N VAL A 110 7.44 2.96 5.43
CA VAL A 110 7.54 4.29 4.82
C VAL A 110 8.35 5.16 5.78
N TRP A 111 9.57 5.49 5.38
CA TRP A 111 10.58 6.06 6.28
C TRP A 111 11.07 7.42 5.78
N LYS A 112 10.97 8.42 6.65
CA LYS A 112 11.51 9.77 6.47
C LYS A 112 12.92 9.85 7.07
N LEU A 113 13.95 9.70 6.23
CA LEU A 113 15.34 9.47 6.63
C LEU A 113 15.93 10.56 7.54
N GLU A 114 15.63 11.83 7.25
CA GLU A 114 16.17 12.98 8.00
C GLU A 114 15.60 13.03 9.42
N SER A 115 14.27 13.06 9.55
CA SER A 115 13.57 13.10 10.83
C SER A 115 13.66 11.79 11.62
N GLY A 116 13.88 10.66 10.94
CA GLY A 116 13.84 9.32 11.53
C GLY A 116 12.43 8.78 11.80
N ASN A 117 11.35 9.51 11.51
CA ASN A 117 9.99 8.99 11.65
C ASN A 117 9.68 7.95 10.57
N LEU A 118 9.03 6.85 10.95
CA LEU A 118 8.55 5.84 10.03
C LEU A 118 7.16 5.32 10.38
N PHE A 119 6.47 4.85 9.35
CA PHE A 119 5.27 4.02 9.44
C PHE A 119 5.65 2.62 9.02
N ALA A 120 5.22 1.62 9.78
CA ALA A 120 5.38 0.22 9.44
C ALA A 120 4.01 -0.45 9.37
N ALA A 121 3.79 -1.26 8.33
CA ALA A 121 2.66 -2.18 8.24
C ALA A 121 3.23 -3.61 8.22
N VAL A 122 2.65 -4.48 9.05
CA VAL A 122 2.95 -5.91 9.08
C VAL A 122 1.66 -6.64 8.72
N SER A 123 1.71 -7.37 7.62
CA SER A 123 0.60 -8.14 7.10
C SER A 123 0.88 -9.62 7.20
N GLY A 124 -0.15 -10.39 7.53
CA GLY A 124 -0.08 -11.85 7.57
C GLY A 124 -1.43 -12.46 7.18
N PHE A 125 -1.61 -13.73 7.51
CA PHE A 125 -2.84 -14.45 7.24
C PHE A 125 -3.56 -14.86 8.53
N VAL A 126 -4.87 -14.90 8.47
CA VAL A 126 -5.75 -15.35 9.56
C VAL A 126 -6.85 -16.24 9.00
N ASP A 127 -7.26 -17.27 9.76
CA ASP A 127 -8.49 -18.00 9.46
C ASP A 127 -9.68 -17.18 9.96
N ARG A 128 -10.62 -16.89 9.06
CA ARG A 128 -11.89 -16.27 9.39
C ARG A 128 -13.01 -17.18 8.89
N ASN A 129 -13.59 -17.94 9.81
CA ASN A 129 -14.69 -18.87 9.52
C ASN A 129 -14.33 -19.95 8.48
N GLY A 130 -13.11 -20.47 8.52
CA GLY A 130 -12.63 -21.51 7.58
C GLY A 130 -12.09 -20.95 6.26
N GLU A 131 -12.04 -19.63 6.10
CA GLU A 131 -11.41 -18.96 4.96
C GLU A 131 -10.10 -18.30 5.37
N LYS A 132 -9.05 -18.54 4.59
CA LYS A 132 -7.77 -17.84 4.76
C LYS A 132 -7.89 -16.40 4.24
N ARG A 133 -7.76 -15.45 5.16
CA ARG A 133 -7.89 -14.01 4.91
C ARG A 133 -6.58 -13.29 5.23
N THR A 134 -6.36 -12.14 4.61
CA THR A 134 -5.27 -11.24 4.97
C THR A 134 -5.63 -10.44 6.21
N THR A 135 -4.61 -10.00 6.94
CA THR A 135 -4.76 -9.07 8.07
C THR A 135 -3.52 -8.19 8.17
N THR A 136 -3.72 -6.91 8.45
CA THR A 136 -2.62 -5.94 8.61
C THR A 136 -2.75 -5.20 9.93
N ALA A 137 -1.64 -5.16 10.66
CA ALA A 137 -1.43 -4.22 11.75
C ALA A 137 -0.41 -3.17 11.31
N TYR A 138 -0.57 -1.93 11.76
CA TYR A 138 0.39 -0.87 11.50
C TYR A 138 0.81 -0.16 12.78
N GLN A 139 2.07 0.25 12.82
CA GLN A 139 2.71 0.90 13.94
C GLN A 139 3.62 2.03 13.45
N THR A 140 3.72 3.09 14.22
CA THR A 140 4.70 4.17 14.02
C THR A 140 5.94 3.93 14.87
N ALA A 141 7.08 4.37 14.35
CA ALA A 141 8.36 4.31 15.04
C ALA A 141 9.23 5.53 14.72
N THR A 142 10.27 5.70 15.53
CA THR A 142 11.34 6.66 15.28
C THR A 142 12.68 5.94 15.37
N VAL A 143 13.60 6.28 14.47
CA VAL A 143 15.00 5.83 14.55
C VAL A 143 15.67 6.38 15.81
N ASP A 144 16.34 5.53 16.56
CA ASP A 144 17.05 5.90 17.79
C ASP A 144 18.12 6.97 17.51
N GLY A 145 18.11 8.05 18.29
CA GLY A 145 19.02 9.19 18.09
C GLY A 145 18.64 10.17 16.97
N LYS A 146 17.54 9.96 16.23
CA LYS A 146 16.99 10.94 15.27
C LYS A 146 15.96 11.87 15.93
N PRO A 147 15.67 13.05 15.33
CA PRO A 147 14.78 14.05 15.93
C PRO A 147 13.36 13.56 16.23
N GLY A 148 12.76 12.75 15.36
CA GLY A 148 11.39 12.26 15.50
C GLY A 148 10.31 13.34 15.40
N ASP A 149 10.64 14.51 14.85
CA ASP A 149 9.82 15.74 14.88
C ASP A 149 8.79 15.85 13.73
N ALA A 150 8.72 14.86 12.85
CA ALA A 150 7.85 14.86 11.68
C ALA A 150 6.99 13.57 11.57
N PRO A 151 6.16 13.26 12.58
CA PRO A 151 5.43 11.99 12.69
C PRO A 151 4.42 11.78 11.55
N ILE A 152 4.27 10.53 11.13
CA ILE A 152 3.24 10.08 10.18
C ILE A 152 1.97 9.79 10.99
N ARG A 153 0.86 10.44 10.67
CA ARG A 153 -0.39 10.36 11.46
C ARG A 153 -1.56 9.97 10.59
N GLN A 154 -2.49 9.23 11.19
CA GLN A 154 -3.75 8.86 10.52
C GLN A 154 -4.53 10.12 10.15
N SER A 155 -4.91 10.24 8.89
CA SER A 155 -5.48 11.44 8.30
C SER A 155 -6.84 11.17 7.64
N SER A 156 -7.43 12.22 7.07
CA SER A 156 -8.62 12.17 6.22
C SER A 156 -8.44 13.05 4.97
N SER A 157 -7.18 13.31 4.59
CA SER A 157 -6.78 14.27 3.55
C SER A 157 -7.18 13.84 2.14
N LEU A 158 -7.42 12.55 1.92
CA LEU A 158 -7.91 12.02 0.65
C LEU A 158 -9.44 12.11 0.51
N VAL A 159 -10.18 12.30 1.61
CA VAL A 159 -11.65 12.30 1.60
C VAL A 159 -12.18 13.35 0.62
N GLY A 160 -13.17 12.95 -0.18
CA GLY A 160 -13.78 13.75 -1.24
C GLY A 160 -13.12 13.61 -2.61
N LYS A 161 -11.87 13.12 -2.68
CA LYS A 161 -11.16 12.97 -3.97
C LYS A 161 -11.62 11.73 -4.72
N ARG A 162 -11.73 11.88 -6.04
CA ARG A 162 -11.81 10.77 -7.00
C ARG A 162 -10.52 10.76 -7.83
N VAL A 163 -9.77 9.67 -7.79
CA VAL A 163 -8.44 9.59 -8.41
C VAL A 163 -8.37 8.36 -9.30
N LEU A 164 -7.97 8.56 -10.55
CA LEU A 164 -7.65 7.50 -11.49
C LEU A 164 -6.18 7.11 -11.35
N TYR A 165 -5.91 5.81 -11.21
CA TYR A 165 -4.60 5.19 -11.19
C TYR A 165 -4.44 4.30 -12.42
N ARG A 166 -3.36 4.50 -13.16
CA ARG A 166 -2.96 3.69 -14.31
C ARG A 166 -1.72 2.90 -13.92
N TYR A 167 -1.87 1.61 -13.65
CA TYR A 167 -0.78 0.72 -13.23
C TYR A 167 0.03 0.23 -14.41
N SER A 168 -0.63 0.03 -15.55
CA SER A 168 -0.02 -0.31 -16.83
C SER A 168 -0.71 0.45 -17.96
N SER A 169 -0.30 0.15 -19.19
CA SER A 169 -1.02 0.53 -20.40
C SER A 169 -2.47 0.03 -20.43
N ASP A 170 -2.76 -1.09 -19.76
CA ASP A 170 -4.07 -1.77 -19.79
C ASP A 170 -4.80 -1.77 -18.44
N ASP A 171 -4.14 -1.58 -17.30
CA ASP A 171 -4.73 -1.74 -15.95
C ASP A 171 -4.98 -0.40 -15.26
N TRP A 172 -6.24 0.04 -15.28
CA TRP A 172 -6.67 1.36 -14.84
C TRP A 172 -7.80 1.23 -13.83
N TYR A 173 -7.61 1.81 -12.65
CA TYR A 173 -8.56 1.76 -11.54
C TYR A 173 -8.83 3.16 -11.06
N GLU A 174 -10.06 3.46 -10.68
CA GLU A 174 -10.37 4.69 -9.96
C GLU A 174 -10.69 4.39 -8.51
N HIS A 175 -10.23 5.26 -7.62
CA HIS A 175 -10.61 5.26 -6.21
C HIS A 175 -11.48 6.48 -5.92
N VAL A 176 -12.52 6.28 -5.11
CA VAL A 176 -13.34 7.35 -4.53
C VAL A 176 -13.23 7.26 -3.01
N TYR A 177 -12.69 8.29 -2.39
CA TYR A 177 -12.42 8.31 -0.95
C TYR A 177 -13.60 8.93 -0.20
N PHE A 178 -14.55 8.12 0.27
CA PHE A 178 -15.81 8.62 0.88
C PHE A 178 -15.62 9.18 2.29
N GLY A 179 -14.80 8.53 3.10
CA GLY A 179 -14.59 8.89 4.50
C GLY A 179 -13.29 8.32 5.02
N ARG A 180 -12.99 8.60 6.30
CA ARG A 180 -11.70 8.26 6.93
C ARG A 180 -11.36 6.76 6.91
N GLU A 181 -12.39 5.91 6.82
CA GLU A 181 -12.24 4.45 6.87
C GLU A 181 -13.05 3.72 5.80
N VAL A 182 -13.55 4.45 4.80
CA VAL A 182 -14.38 3.90 3.72
C VAL A 182 -13.99 4.52 2.38
N MET A 183 -13.76 3.67 1.38
CA MET A 183 -13.51 4.06 -0.01
C MET A 183 -14.20 3.11 -0.98
N ALA A 184 -14.40 3.52 -2.23
CA ALA A 184 -14.72 2.63 -3.34
C ALA A 184 -13.54 2.52 -4.30
N TRP A 185 -13.42 1.37 -4.96
CA TRP A 185 -12.58 1.18 -6.13
C TRP A 185 -13.41 0.66 -7.30
N HIS A 186 -12.98 0.96 -8.53
CA HIS A 186 -13.59 0.46 -9.76
C HIS A 186 -12.52 0.28 -10.84
N CYS A 187 -12.44 -0.90 -11.42
CA CYS A 187 -11.58 -1.18 -12.57
C CYS A 187 -12.22 -0.62 -13.85
N VAL A 188 -11.70 0.50 -14.34
CA VAL A 188 -12.20 1.15 -15.56
C VAL A 188 -11.57 0.57 -16.83
N ASN A 189 -10.46 -0.14 -16.71
CA ASN A 189 -9.80 -0.88 -17.79
C ASN A 189 -8.89 -1.95 -17.18
N GLY A 190 -8.78 -3.13 -17.80
CA GLY A 190 -7.87 -4.18 -17.37
C GLY A 190 -8.57 -5.51 -17.17
N ALA A 191 -7.89 -6.44 -16.50
CA ALA A 191 -8.42 -7.80 -16.27
C ALA A 191 -9.73 -7.82 -15.48
N GLU A 192 -9.94 -6.84 -14.59
CA GLU A 192 -11.12 -6.72 -13.73
C GLU A 192 -12.16 -5.74 -14.28
N VAL A 193 -12.14 -5.40 -15.58
CA VAL A 193 -12.98 -4.34 -16.15
C VAL A 193 -14.46 -4.42 -15.73
N GLY A 194 -14.98 -3.31 -15.20
CA GLY A 194 -16.36 -3.22 -14.69
C GLY A 194 -16.57 -3.74 -13.28
N VAL A 195 -15.59 -4.39 -12.67
CA VAL A 195 -15.62 -4.79 -11.25
C VAL A 195 -15.39 -3.57 -10.36
N ALA A 196 -16.16 -3.49 -9.28
CA ALA A 196 -16.08 -2.44 -8.28
C ALA A 196 -16.57 -2.95 -6.92
N ASP A 197 -16.04 -2.37 -5.83
CA ASP A 197 -16.54 -2.59 -4.48
C ASP A 197 -16.28 -1.39 -3.56
N VAL A 198 -16.87 -1.42 -2.35
CA VAL A 198 -16.65 -0.47 -1.26
C VAL A 198 -15.95 -1.16 -0.11
N GLU A 199 -14.81 -0.62 0.29
CA GLU A 199 -13.88 -1.28 1.18
C GLU A 199 -13.54 -0.47 2.43
N LYS A 200 -13.13 -1.21 3.47
CA LYS A 200 -12.51 -0.61 4.65
C LYS A 200 -11.10 -0.14 4.30
N CYS A 201 -10.77 1.08 4.70
CA CYS A 201 -9.45 1.66 4.47
C CYS A 201 -8.92 2.43 5.68
N ALA A 202 -7.69 2.93 5.56
CA ALA A 202 -7.12 3.94 6.44
C ALA A 202 -6.14 4.81 5.65
N TYR A 203 -6.03 6.10 6.00
CA TYR A 203 -5.08 7.02 5.39
C TYR A 203 -4.10 7.59 6.41
N PHE A 204 -2.89 7.91 5.97
CA PHE A 204 -1.89 8.60 6.78
C PHE A 204 -1.16 9.66 5.96
N ASP A 205 -0.81 10.78 6.58
CA ASP A 205 -0.05 11.84 5.90
C ASP A 205 1.44 11.71 6.20
N VAL A 206 2.25 11.65 5.15
CA VAL A 206 3.72 11.56 5.23
C VAL A 206 4.35 12.95 5.08
N ALA A 207 3.84 13.71 4.11
CA ALA A 207 4.19 15.08 3.76
C ALA A 207 3.01 15.71 3.00
N PRO A 208 3.02 17.03 2.71
CA PRO A 208 1.99 17.63 1.85
C PRO A 208 1.85 16.89 0.52
N ASP A 209 0.62 16.56 0.15
CA ASP A 209 0.26 15.78 -1.04
C ASP A 209 0.95 14.41 -1.15
N LEU A 210 1.42 13.85 -0.03
CA LEU A 210 2.03 12.52 0.06
C LEU A 210 1.35 11.71 1.16
N HIS A 211 0.63 10.69 0.75
CA HIS A 211 -0.27 9.94 1.62
C HIS A 211 0.04 8.45 1.58
N ILE A 212 -0.17 7.76 2.68
CA ILE A 212 -0.28 6.30 2.72
C ILE A 212 -1.77 5.95 2.69
N LEU A 213 -2.14 5.02 1.83
CA LEU A 213 -3.42 4.34 1.80
C LEU A 213 -3.20 2.89 2.22
N PHE A 214 -3.97 2.45 3.20
CA PHE A 214 -4.23 1.03 3.46
C PHE A 214 -5.67 0.72 3.02
N TRP A 215 -5.90 -0.40 2.34
CA TRP A 215 -7.23 -1.00 2.23
C TRP A 215 -7.19 -2.51 2.39
N THR A 216 -8.35 -3.06 2.76
CA THR A 216 -8.60 -4.49 2.92
C THR A 216 -9.90 -4.83 2.19
N GLU A 217 -9.84 -5.80 1.29
CA GLU A 217 -10.99 -6.17 0.47
C GLU A 217 -11.91 -7.13 1.20
N THR A 218 -13.21 -6.90 1.05
CA THR A 218 -14.25 -7.66 1.74
C THR A 218 -14.46 -9.00 1.07
N ILE A 219 -14.51 -9.02 -0.27
CA ILE A 219 -14.73 -10.22 -1.07
C ILE A 219 -13.44 -11.02 -1.24
N MET A 220 -12.42 -10.45 -1.88
CA MET A 220 -11.16 -11.14 -2.12
C MET A 220 -10.20 -10.95 -0.93
N PRO A 221 -9.34 -11.93 -0.58
CA PRO A 221 -8.35 -11.76 0.49
C PRO A 221 -7.18 -10.86 0.03
N VAL A 222 -7.45 -9.59 -0.17
CA VAL A 222 -6.48 -8.59 -0.65
C VAL A 222 -6.29 -7.54 0.42
N GLU A 223 -5.03 -7.27 0.76
CA GLU A 223 -4.67 -6.06 1.49
C GLU A 223 -3.53 -5.37 0.76
N SER A 224 -3.51 -4.04 0.84
CA SER A 224 -2.51 -3.24 0.14
C SER A 224 -2.09 -2.02 0.94
N ILE A 225 -0.82 -1.65 0.79
CA ILE A 225 -0.25 -0.41 1.28
C ILE A 225 0.28 0.36 0.07
N VAL A 226 -0.20 1.58 -0.11
CA VAL A 226 0.13 2.42 -1.26
C VAL A 226 0.53 3.80 -0.79
N VAL A 227 1.67 4.29 -1.26
CA VAL A 227 2.07 5.68 -1.11
C VAL A 227 1.66 6.45 -2.35
N ILE A 228 0.75 7.40 -2.16
CA ILE A 228 0.14 8.25 -3.18
C ILE A 228 0.81 9.62 -3.13
N ASP A 229 1.49 10.00 -4.21
CA ASP A 229 2.07 11.33 -4.40
C ASP A 229 1.19 12.13 -5.38
N LEU A 230 0.27 12.94 -4.84
CA LEU A 230 -0.63 13.78 -5.63
C LEU A 230 0.09 15.00 -6.23
N GLN A 231 1.26 15.38 -5.70
CA GLN A 231 2.08 16.43 -6.30
C GLN A 231 2.75 15.93 -7.59
N ARG A 232 3.26 14.68 -7.57
CA ARG A 232 3.92 14.04 -8.72
C ARG A 232 2.97 13.22 -9.59
N MET A 233 1.70 13.13 -9.21
CA MET A 233 0.66 12.36 -9.89
C MET A 233 1.09 10.92 -10.15
N ARG A 234 1.51 10.24 -9.08
CA ARG A 234 2.03 8.87 -9.14
C ARG A 234 1.85 8.15 -7.80
N SER A 235 1.84 6.83 -7.80
CA SER A 235 1.89 6.03 -6.57
C SER A 235 2.84 4.84 -6.69
N THR A 236 3.22 4.29 -5.53
CA THR A 236 3.93 3.01 -5.39
C THR A 236 3.32 2.24 -4.24
N GLY A 237 3.32 0.92 -4.30
CA GLY A 237 2.76 0.13 -3.22
C GLY A 237 3.03 -1.35 -3.37
N ARG A 238 2.27 -2.15 -2.62
CA ARG A 238 2.37 -3.61 -2.65
C ARG A 238 1.01 -4.27 -2.48
N PHE A 239 0.78 -5.31 -3.27
CA PHE A 239 -0.28 -6.27 -3.02
C PHE A 239 0.24 -7.36 -2.11
N PHE A 240 -0.53 -7.68 -1.08
CA PHE A 240 -0.34 -8.87 -0.27
C PHE A 240 -1.68 -9.57 -0.16
N CYS A 241 -1.79 -10.71 -0.84
CA CYS A 241 -3.07 -11.37 -1.05
C CYS A 241 -3.00 -12.88 -0.85
N TRP A 242 -4.16 -13.47 -0.57
CA TRP A 242 -4.38 -14.91 -0.73
C TRP A 242 -5.37 -15.14 -1.86
N ASP A 243 -4.92 -15.78 -2.95
CA ASP A 243 -5.81 -16.22 -4.01
C ASP A 243 -6.48 -17.53 -3.58
N PRO A 244 -7.81 -17.55 -3.36
CA PRO A 244 -8.51 -18.77 -2.95
C PRO A 244 -8.46 -19.87 -4.03
N LYS A 245 -8.25 -19.51 -5.29
CA LYS A 245 -8.22 -20.41 -6.45
C LYS A 245 -7.13 -19.91 -7.42
N PRO A 246 -5.86 -20.27 -7.19
CA PRO A 246 -5.47 -21.68 -6.93
C PRO A 246 -4.92 -21.98 -5.52
N ASN A 247 -5.36 -21.26 -4.48
CA ASN A 247 -4.92 -21.44 -3.09
C ASN A 247 -3.43 -21.11 -2.88
N ARG A 248 -3.04 -19.88 -3.23
CA ARG A 248 -1.66 -19.41 -3.15
C ARG A 248 -1.57 -17.95 -2.75
N MET A 249 -0.43 -17.57 -2.19
CA MET A 249 -0.12 -16.17 -1.92
C MET A 249 0.21 -15.42 -3.21
N VAL A 250 -0.25 -14.17 -3.31
CA VAL A 250 0.21 -13.18 -4.30
C VAL A 250 0.86 -12.04 -3.54
N HIS A 251 2.15 -11.81 -3.78
CA HIS A 251 2.91 -10.74 -3.15
C HIS A 251 3.80 -10.06 -4.19
N LEU A 252 3.54 -8.78 -4.45
CA LEU A 252 4.32 -7.99 -5.39
C LEU A 252 4.23 -6.50 -5.08
N THR A 253 5.26 -5.77 -5.48
CA THR A 253 5.25 -4.31 -5.48
C THR A 253 4.87 -3.77 -6.86
N PHE A 254 4.21 -2.62 -6.90
CA PHE A 254 3.71 -1.99 -8.11
C PHE A 254 3.93 -0.47 -8.09
N GLY A 255 3.68 0.18 -9.22
CA GLY A 255 3.54 1.63 -9.29
C GLY A 255 2.50 2.05 -10.31
N SER A 256 2.03 3.28 -10.22
CA SER A 256 1.00 3.80 -11.13
C SER A 256 1.17 5.29 -11.40
N LYS A 257 0.63 5.76 -12.53
CA LYS A 257 0.40 7.20 -12.75
C LYS A 257 -0.97 7.55 -12.21
N ALA A 258 -1.08 8.67 -11.50
CA ALA A 258 -2.33 9.15 -10.93
C ALA A 258 -2.92 10.30 -11.77
N THR A 259 -4.23 10.52 -11.66
CA THR A 259 -4.92 11.70 -12.19
C THR A 259 -6.11 11.99 -11.28
N VAL A 260 -6.11 13.14 -10.61
CA VAL A 260 -7.27 13.57 -9.82
C VAL A 260 -8.38 13.95 -10.80
N LEU A 261 -9.50 13.21 -10.77
CA LEU A 261 -10.64 13.43 -11.65
C LEU A 261 -11.53 14.56 -11.14
N ASN A 262 -11.76 14.59 -9.82
CA ASN A 262 -12.47 15.67 -9.13
C ASN A 262 -12.20 15.65 -7.63
N ASP A 263 -12.67 16.72 -6.97
CA ASP A 263 -12.77 16.84 -5.52
C ASP A 263 -14.22 17.18 -5.17
N THR A 264 -14.87 16.32 -4.40
CA THR A 264 -16.29 16.44 -4.04
C THR A 264 -16.43 17.12 -2.69
N ALA A 265 -17.00 18.32 -2.70
CA ALA A 265 -17.37 19.04 -1.49
C ALA A 265 -18.83 18.74 -1.11
N TYR A 266 -19.07 18.42 0.16
CA TYR A 266 -20.43 18.29 0.70
C TYR A 266 -20.98 19.68 1.06
N PRO A 267 -22.23 20.01 0.66
CA PRO A 267 -22.82 21.30 0.97
C PRO A 267 -22.98 21.50 2.47
N THR A 268 -22.65 22.69 2.97
CA THR A 268 -22.87 23.07 4.38
C THR A 268 -24.29 23.57 4.64
N THR A 269 -25.03 23.91 3.59
CA THR A 269 -26.45 24.28 3.62
C THR A 269 -27.16 23.69 2.41
N PHE A 270 -28.40 23.23 2.59
CA PHE A 270 -29.27 22.90 1.47
C PHE A 270 -30.05 24.16 1.08
N ALA A 271 -30.14 24.45 -0.23
CA ALA A 271 -31.12 25.43 -0.69
C ALA A 271 -32.52 24.81 -0.52
N GLU A 272 -33.42 25.53 0.15
CA GLU A 272 -34.84 25.17 0.24
C GLU A 272 -35.53 25.25 -1.13
#